data_AF-A0A7X7ZKI5-F1
#
_entry.id   AF-A0A7X7ZKI5-F1
#
_cell.length_a   1.000
_cell.length_b   1.000
_cell.length_c   1.000
_cell.angle_alpha   90.00
_cell.angle_beta   90.00
_cell.angle_gamma   90.00
#
_symmetry.space_group_name_H-M   'P 1'
#
loop_
_entity.id
_entity.type
_entity.pdbx_description
1 polymer ?
#
loop_
_entity_poly.entity_id
_entity_poly.type
_entity_poly.pdbx_seq_one_letter_code
_entity_poly.pdbx_strand_id
1 'polypeptide(L)'
;KARENTIERLRKYLAGAMQMADVKSIKRNDGLFSISLVDGRDTVEIDDQKKIPMDLCDIVEVIRPLKEKIAERIAAGETVPGAHIERGEPYVMIR
;
A
#
# COMPACT_ATOMS: atom_id res chain seq x y z
N LYS A 1 -4.85 5.72 -19.90
CA LYS A 1 -4.22 4.42 -20.27
C LYS A 1 -3.30 4.53 -21.50
N ALA A 2 -3.78 4.71 -22.74
CA ALA A 2 -2.88 4.69 -23.92
C ALA A 2 -1.78 5.77 -23.92
N ARG A 3 -2.10 7.00 -23.49
CA ARG A 3 -1.14 8.11 -23.42
C ARG A 3 -0.06 7.90 -22.35
N GLU A 4 -0.45 7.39 -21.18
CA GLU A 4 0.47 7.09 -20.07
C GLU A 4 1.50 6.04 -20.48
N ASN A 5 1.04 4.95 -21.10
CA ASN A 5 1.91 3.88 -21.60
C ASN A 5 2.89 4.40 -22.66
N THR A 6 2.48 5.36 -23.50
CA THR A 6 3.38 5.99 -24.48
C THR A 6 4.44 6.86 -23.80
N ILE A 7 4.07 7.62 -22.78
CA ILE A 7 5.02 8.44 -22.00
C ILE A 7 6.03 7.55 -21.30
N GLU A 8 5.60 6.44 -20.70
CA GLU A 8 6.47 5.49 -20.01
C GLU A 8 7.48 4.84 -20.97
N ARG A 9 7.01 4.38 -22.14
CA ARG A 9 7.88 3.84 -23.20
C ARG A 9 8.93 4.85 -23.65
N LEU A 10 8.55 6.12 -23.82
CA LEU A 10 9.46 7.18 -24.22
C LEU A 10 10.51 7.47 -23.15
N ARG A 11 10.13 7.49 -21.87
CA ARG A 11 11.08 7.64 -20.75
C ARG A 11 12.08 6.49 -20.71
N LYS A 12 11.61 5.26 -20.88
CA LYS A 12 12.47 4.06 -20.91
C LYS A 12 13.45 4.07 -22.08
N TYR A 13 12.98 4.45 -23.26
CA TYR A 13 13.83 4.58 -24.45
C TYR A 13 14.92 5.66 -24.25
N LEU A 14 14.54 6.83 -23.74
CA LEU A 14 15.48 7.91 -23.47
C LEU A 14 16.53 7.51 -22.42
N ALA A 15 16.11 6.84 -21.34
CA ALA A 15 17.04 6.35 -20.32
C ALA A 15 18.06 5.37 -20.92
N GLY A 16 17.63 4.44 -21.77
CA GLY A 16 18.53 3.51 -22.45
C GLY A 16 19.52 4.21 -23.39
N ALA A 17 19.05 5.21 -24.14
CA ALA A 17 19.93 6.00 -25.01
C ALA A 17 20.97 6.80 -24.21
N MET A 18 20.55 7.40 -23.08
CA MET A 18 21.46 8.11 -22.16
C MET A 18 22.50 7.19 -21.55
N GLN A 19 22.12 5.96 -21.18
CA GLN A 19 23.05 4.93 -20.70
C GLN A 19 24.07 4.51 -21.76
N MET A 20 23.62 4.24 -22.99
CA MET A 20 24.53 3.86 -24.10
C MET A 20 25.52 4.97 -24.47
N ALA A 21 25.11 6.22 -24.32
CA ALA A 21 25.94 7.38 -24.62
C ALA A 21 26.80 7.85 -23.44
N ASP A 22 26.72 7.20 -22.27
CA ASP A 22 27.35 7.61 -21.00
C ASP A 22 27.01 9.07 -20.61
N VAL A 23 25.79 9.52 -20.94
CA VAL A 23 25.31 10.88 -20.65
C VAL A 23 24.45 10.86 -19.40
N LYS A 24 24.98 11.40 -18.29
CA LYS A 24 24.26 11.47 -17.01
C LYS A 24 23.22 12.59 -16.95
N SER A 25 23.37 13.65 -17.74
CA SER A 25 22.43 14.78 -17.75
C SER A 25 22.40 15.48 -19.11
N ILE A 26 21.19 15.77 -19.59
CA ILE A 26 20.91 16.61 -20.75
C ILE A 26 20.23 17.87 -20.23
N LYS A 27 20.95 18.99 -20.30
CA LYS A 27 20.43 20.31 -19.93
C LYS A 27 20.43 21.20 -21.15
N ARG A 28 19.32 21.88 -21.39
CA ARG A 28 19.27 22.94 -22.39
C ARG A 28 19.70 24.25 -21.75
N ASN A 29 20.59 24.99 -22.41
CA ASN A 29 21.13 26.26 -21.90
C ASN A 29 20.04 27.32 -21.66
N ASP A 30 18.93 27.25 -22.38
CA ASP A 30 17.77 28.15 -22.24
C ASP A 30 16.85 27.78 -21.05
N GLY A 31 17.19 26.74 -20.28
CA GLY A 31 16.44 26.31 -19.09
C GLY A 31 15.08 25.61 -19.37
N LEU A 32 14.69 25.46 -20.63
CA LEU A 32 13.38 24.88 -21.01
C LEU A 32 13.16 23.46 -20.47
N PHE A 33 14.21 22.65 -20.38
CA PHE A 33 14.14 21.32 -19.79
C PHE A 33 15.51 20.87 -19.27
N SER A 34 15.46 20.02 -18.25
CA SER A 34 16.60 19.25 -17.77
C SER A 34 16.17 17.80 -17.59
N ILE A 35 17.00 16.89 -18.09
CA ILE A 35 16.79 15.45 -17.98
C ILE A 35 18.04 14.88 -17.34
N SER A 36 17.88 14.20 -16.22
CA SER A 36 19.00 13.54 -15.54
C SER A 36 18.71 12.06 -15.44
N LEU A 37 19.70 11.26 -15.76
CA LEU A 37 19.67 9.83 -15.51
C LEU A 37 19.96 9.65 -14.02
N VAL A 38 18.98 9.10 -13.30
CA VAL A 38 19.14 8.77 -11.88
C VAL A 38 19.43 7.29 -11.81
N ASP A 39 20.46 6.92 -11.06
CA ASP A 39 20.79 5.53 -10.82
C ASP A 39 19.61 4.83 -10.13
N GLY A 40 19.40 3.57 -10.48
CA GLY A 40 18.38 2.73 -9.84
C GLY A 40 18.60 2.75 -8.33
N ARG A 41 17.54 2.94 -7.56
CA ARG A 41 17.62 2.84 -6.10
C ARG A 41 17.61 1.37 -5.72
N ASP A 42 18.51 0.98 -4.83
CA ASP A 42 18.48 -0.34 -4.24
C ASP A 42 17.12 -0.52 -3.55
N THR A 43 16.35 -1.48 -4.05
CA THR A 43 15.03 -1.81 -3.53
C THR A 43 15.12 -3.20 -2.93
N VAL A 44 14.67 -3.37 -1.70
CA VAL A 44 14.65 -4.67 -1.04
C VAL A 44 13.42 -5.43 -1.55
N GLU A 45 13.65 -6.46 -2.36
CA GLU A 45 12.63 -7.43 -2.73
C GLU A 45 12.57 -8.53 -1.66
N ILE A 46 11.36 -8.78 -1.13
CA ILE A 46 11.14 -9.79 -0.09
C ILE A 46 10.64 -11.08 -0.76
N ASP A 47 11.52 -12.07 -0.88
CA ASP A 47 11.16 -13.37 -1.49
C ASP A 47 10.35 -14.26 -0.53
N ASP A 48 10.68 -14.24 0.77
CA ASP A 48 10.03 -15.07 1.78
C ASP A 48 9.98 -14.35 3.13
N GLN A 49 8.80 -13.82 3.45
CA GLN A 49 8.54 -13.06 4.66
C GLN A 49 8.79 -13.87 5.96
N LYS A 50 8.70 -15.21 5.92
CA LYS A 50 8.85 -16.05 7.14
C LYS A 50 10.30 -16.24 7.56
N LYS A 51 11.25 -16.00 6.65
CA LYS A 51 12.69 -16.07 6.94
C LYS A 51 13.24 -14.74 7.43
N ILE A 52 12.44 -13.68 7.40
CA ILE A 52 12.85 -12.35 7.87
C ILE A 52 12.88 -12.37 9.40
N PRO A 53 14.03 -11.99 10.01
CA PRO A 53 14.12 -11.80 11.45
C PRO A 53 13.05 -10.83 11.98
N MET A 54 12.50 -11.11 13.16
CA MET A 54 11.38 -10.34 13.74
C MET A 54 11.75 -8.88 14.05
N ASP A 55 13.03 -8.58 14.24
CA ASP A 55 13.58 -7.23 14.43
C ASP A 55 13.49 -6.35 13.18
N LEU A 56 13.24 -6.93 12.00
CA LEU A 56 13.02 -6.22 10.74
C LEU A 56 11.54 -6.22 10.33
N CYS A 57 10.65 -6.75 11.16
CA CYS A 57 9.21 -6.80 10.91
C CYS A 57 8.48 -5.81 11.82
N ASP A 58 7.55 -5.04 11.25
CA ASP A 58 6.60 -4.27 12.07
C ASP A 58 5.62 -5.23 12.75
N ILE A 59 5.61 -5.22 14.08
CA ILE A 59 4.67 -6.00 14.89
C ILE A 59 3.40 -5.16 15.07
N VAL A 60 2.37 -5.45 14.26
CA VAL A 60 1.06 -4.79 14.38
C VAL A 60 0.15 -5.61 15.31
N GLU A 61 0.03 -5.18 16.57
CA GLU A 61 -0.96 -5.75 17.50
C GLU A 61 -2.35 -5.17 17.22
N VAL A 62 -3.21 -5.96 16.58
CA VAL A 62 -4.58 -5.57 16.26
C VAL A 62 -5.52 -5.92 17.42
N ILE A 63 -5.75 -4.97 18.32
CA ILE A 63 -6.76 -5.09 19.38
C ILE A 63 -8.14 -4.88 18.74
N ARG A 64 -8.88 -5.98 18.52
CA ARG A 64 -10.26 -5.94 18.00
C ARG A 64 -11.26 -6.26 19.10
N PRO A 65 -12.37 -5.50 19.22
CA PRO A 65 -13.46 -5.85 20.11
C PRO A 65 -14.11 -7.16 19.65
N LEU A 66 -14.15 -8.15 20.54
CA LEU A 66 -14.83 -9.42 20.28
C LEU A 66 -16.33 -9.22 20.50
N LYS A 67 -17.06 -9.02 19.40
CA LYS A 67 -18.52 -8.79 19.42
C LYS A 67 -19.30 -9.89 20.16
N GLU A 68 -18.84 -11.14 20.07
CA GLU A 68 -19.43 -12.28 20.77
C GLU A 68 -19.34 -12.12 22.29
N LYS A 69 -18.13 -11.88 22.83
CA LYS A 69 -17.92 -11.65 24.27
C LYS A 69 -18.65 -10.40 24.77
N ILE A 70 -18.72 -9.36 23.95
CA ILE A 70 -19.46 -8.15 24.26
C ILE A 70 -20.96 -8.43 24.32
N ALA A 71 -21.50 -9.19 23.35
CA ALA A 71 -22.90 -9.59 23.32
C ALA A 71 -23.25 -10.51 24.51
N GLU A 72 -22.39 -11.47 24.85
CA GLU A 72 -22.55 -12.34 26.02
C GLU A 72 -22.60 -11.52 27.31
N ARG A 73 -21.71 -10.52 27.47
CA ARG A 73 -21.68 -9.70 28.68
C ARG A 73 -22.91 -8.80 28.82
N ILE A 74 -23.36 -8.21 27.70
CA ILE A 74 -24.60 -7.41 27.69
C ILE A 74 -25.83 -8.30 27.93
N ALA A 75 -25.86 -9.52 27.37
CA ALA A 75 -26.92 -10.49 27.61
C ALA A 75 -26.94 -11.01 29.05
N ALA A 76 -25.77 -11.11 29.71
CA ALA A 76 -25.63 -11.44 31.12
C ALA A 76 -26.05 -10.31 32.07
N GLY A 77 -26.50 -9.17 31.53
CA GLY A 77 -26.98 -8.03 32.31
C GLY A 77 -25.88 -7.05 32.73
N GLU A 78 -24.66 -7.21 32.24
CA GLU A 78 -23.58 -6.27 32.50
C GLU A 78 -23.54 -5.16 31.44
N THR A 79 -23.34 -3.91 31.88
CA THR A 79 -23.24 -2.78 30.95
C THR A 79 -21.82 -2.69 30.40
N VAL A 80 -21.66 -2.76 29.07
CA VAL A 80 -20.36 -2.56 28.38
C VAL A 80 -20.34 -1.14 27.78
N PRO A 81 -19.51 -0.22 28.30
CA PRO A 81 -19.37 1.12 27.72
C PRO A 81 -18.99 1.05 26.23
N GLY A 82 -19.79 1.68 25.36
CA GLY A 82 -19.55 1.72 23.92
C GLY A 82 -20.17 0.58 23.11
N ALA A 83 -20.92 -0.34 23.73
CA ALA A 83 -21.67 -1.37 23.02
C ALA A 83 -23.09 -1.51 23.58
N HIS A 84 -24.07 -1.64 22.69
CA HIS A 84 -25.47 -1.78 23.01
C HIS A 84 -26.08 -2.82 22.06
N ILE A 85 -27.08 -3.57 22.54
CA ILE A 85 -27.81 -4.53 21.71
C ILE A 85 -29.03 -3.81 21.13
N GLU A 86 -29.00 -3.53 19.82
CA GLU A 86 -30.17 -3.11 19.06
C GLU A 86 -30.79 -4.29 18.33
N ARG A 87 -32.10 -4.47 18.48
CA ARG A 87 -32.86 -5.46 17.73
C ARG A 87 -33.28 -4.86 16.40
N GLY A 88 -32.65 -5.32 15.32
CA GLY A 88 -33.03 -4.94 13.97
C GLY A 88 -34.46 -5.35 13.61
N GLU A 89 -35.04 -4.69 12.62
CA GLU A 89 -36.38 -4.99 12.12
C GLU A 89 -36.47 -6.45 11.60
N PRO A 90 -37.59 -7.14 11.83
CA PRO A 90 -37.77 -8.49 11.34
C PRO A 90 -37.81 -8.49 9.81
N TYR A 91 -36.99 -9.32 9.16
CA TYR A 91 -36.97 -9.52 7.72
C TYR A 91 -37.31 -10.97 7.36
N VAL A 92 -37.93 -11.18 6.20
CA VAL A 92 -38.26 -12.52 5.68
C VAL A 92 -37.04 -13.09 4.96
N MET A 93 -36.60 -14.27 5.37
CA MET A 93 -35.54 -15.05 4.70
C MET A 93 -36.21 -16.13 3.84
N ILE A 94 -35.99 -16.09 2.52
CA ILE A 94 -36.40 -17.14 1.58
C ILE A 94 -35.17 -18.01 1.30
N ARG A 95 -35.31 -19.34 1.40
CA ARG A 95 -34.27 -20.33 1.10
C ARG A 95 -34.51 -20.98 -0.25
#